data_AF-A0A847PXH9-F1
#
_entry.id   AF-A0A847PXH9-F1
#
_cell.length_a   1.000
_cell.length_b   1.000
_cell.length_c   1.000
_cell.angle_alpha   90.00
_cell.angle_beta   90.00
_cell.angle_gamma   90.00
#
_symmetry.space_group_name_H-M   'P 1'
#
loop_
_entity.id
_entity.type
_entity.pdbx_description
1 polymer ?
#
loop_
_entity_poly.entity_id
_entity_poly.type
_entity_poly.pdbx_seq_one_letter_code
_entity_poly.pdbx_strand_id
1 'polypeptide(L)'
;MSENTSSIVSKVWSFCNVLRDGGVSYGDYLEQLTYLIFLKMAEEFSKPPYSRNIGIPEEYTWDNLKQQRGAELDIHYKKLLEELGKKPGMLGQIFLKAQNK
;
A
#
# COMPACT_ATOMS: atom_id res chain seq x y z
N MET A 1 -4.69 -6.44 -25.69
CA MET A 1 -4.86 -6.08 -24.26
C MET A 1 -3.94 -6.88 -23.32
N SER A 2 -2.82 -7.42 -23.79
CA SER A 2 -1.90 -8.28 -23.00
C SER A 2 -0.56 -7.61 -22.62
N GLU A 3 -0.17 -6.52 -23.29
CA GLU A 3 1.15 -5.89 -23.06
C GLU A 3 1.24 -5.08 -21.76
N ASN A 4 0.14 -4.48 -21.31
CA ASN A 4 0.14 -3.63 -20.09
C ASN A 4 0.33 -4.44 -18.80
N THR A 5 -0.19 -5.67 -18.71
CA THR A 5 0.01 -6.50 -17.52
C THR A 5 1.46 -6.94 -17.39
N SER A 6 2.09 -7.32 -18.51
CA SER A 6 3.50 -7.72 -18.56
C SER A 6 4.45 -6.57 -18.14
N SER A 7 4.16 -5.34 -18.57
CA SER A 7 4.96 -4.16 -18.23
C SER A 7 4.81 -3.75 -16.75
N ILE A 8 3.61 -3.87 -16.18
CA ILE A 8 3.38 -3.64 -14.74
C ILE A 8 4.11 -4.70 -13.90
N VAL A 9 3.98 -5.98 -14.27
CA VAL A 9 4.67 -7.09 -13.61
C VAL A 9 6.18 -6.88 -13.67
N SER A 10 6.73 -6.50 -14.82
CA SER A 10 8.17 -6.21 -14.97
C SER A 10 8.64 -5.05 -14.09
N LYS A 11 7.84 -3.99 -13.93
CA LYS A 11 8.15 -2.88 -13.01
C LYS A 11 8.14 -3.33 -11.56
N VAL A 12 7.13 -4.12 -11.15
CA VAL A 12 7.06 -4.70 -9.81
C VAL A 12 8.32 -5.53 -9.54
N TRP A 13 8.68 -6.46 -10.42
CA TRP A 13 9.89 -7.28 -10.31
C TRP A 13 11.18 -6.46 -10.28
N SER A 14 11.25 -5.33 -10.98
CA SER A 14 12.41 -4.44 -10.91
C SER A 14 12.57 -3.80 -9.53
N PHE A 15 11.48 -3.44 -8.85
CA PHE A 15 11.53 -2.94 -7.47
C PHE A 15 11.88 -4.05 -6.48
N CYS A 16 11.41 -5.28 -6.71
CA CYS A 16 11.74 -6.46 -5.90
C CYS A 16 13.25 -6.71 -5.83
N ASN A 17 13.98 -6.52 -6.95
CA ASN A 17 15.43 -6.71 -7.01
C ASN A 17 16.19 -5.70 -6.13
N VAL A 18 15.75 -4.43 -6.09
CA VAL A 18 16.39 -3.38 -5.28
C VAL A 18 16.21 -3.61 -3.78
N LEU A 19 15.05 -4.14 -3.37
CA LEU A 19 14.74 -4.39 -1.95
C LEU A 19 15.41 -5.66 -1.40
N ARG A 20 15.59 -6.69 -2.25
CA ARG A 20 16.37 -7.88 -1.92
C ARG A 20 17.81 -7.53 -1.54
N ASP A 21 18.41 -6.60 -2.26
CA ASP A 21 19.80 -6.18 -2.02
C ASP A 21 19.94 -5.37 -0.72
N GLY A 22 18.83 -4.93 -0.11
CA GLY A 22 18.75 -4.27 1.20
C GLY A 22 18.50 -5.20 2.39
N GLY A 23 18.41 -6.53 2.20
CA GLY A 23 18.26 -7.51 3.28
C GLY A 23 16.84 -7.80 3.74
N VAL A 24 15.82 -7.29 3.04
CA VAL A 24 14.41 -7.59 3.32
C VAL A 24 14.02 -8.93 2.70
N SER A 25 13.32 -9.78 3.46
CA SER A 25 12.80 -11.05 2.94
C SER A 25 11.83 -10.80 1.78
N TYR A 26 11.84 -11.70 0.79
CA TYR A 26 10.97 -11.58 -0.37
C TYR A 26 9.48 -11.50 0.00
N GLY A 27 9.08 -12.23 1.04
CA GLY A 27 7.71 -12.18 1.57
C GLY A 27 7.38 -10.84 2.22
N ASP A 28 8.29 -10.30 3.02
CA ASP A 28 8.06 -9.07 3.79
C ASP A 28 7.89 -7.86 2.88
N TYR A 29 8.75 -7.69 1.85
CA TYR A 29 8.60 -6.56 0.94
C TYR A 29 7.35 -6.70 0.05
N LEU A 30 6.98 -7.92 -0.36
CA LEU A 30 5.76 -8.14 -1.16
C LEU A 30 4.51 -7.79 -0.37
N GLU A 31 4.50 -8.10 0.93
CA GLU A 31 3.42 -7.73 1.83
C GLU A 31 3.28 -6.20 1.90
N GLN A 32 4.37 -5.47 2.14
CA GLN A 32 4.35 -4.01 2.16
C GLN A 32 3.91 -3.41 0.82
N LEU A 33 4.44 -3.94 -0.29
CA LEU A 33 4.07 -3.48 -1.62
C LEU A 33 2.57 -3.70 -1.88
N THR A 34 2.01 -4.81 -1.41
CA THR A 34 0.58 -5.12 -1.54
C THR A 34 -0.28 -4.10 -0.80
N TYR A 35 0.09 -3.72 0.42
CA TYR A 35 -0.59 -2.67 1.19
C TYR A 35 -0.56 -1.31 0.48
N LEU A 36 0.61 -0.92 -0.05
CA LEU A 36 0.78 0.32 -0.78
C LEU A 36 -0.03 0.34 -2.09
N ILE A 37 -0.05 -0.78 -2.83
CA ILE A 37 -0.86 -0.92 -4.05
C ILE A 37 -2.35 -0.80 -3.70
N PHE A 38 -2.81 -1.47 -2.65
CA PHE A 38 -4.21 -1.37 -2.22
C PHE A 38 -4.58 0.07 -1.87
N LEU A 39 -3.74 0.76 -1.10
CA LEU A 39 -3.97 2.16 -0.73
C LEU A 39 -4.00 3.08 -1.96
N LYS A 40 -3.08 2.88 -2.91
CA LYS A 40 -3.05 3.62 -4.18
C LYS A 40 -4.29 3.35 -5.02
N MET A 41 -4.73 2.10 -5.10
CA MET A 41 -5.94 1.70 -5.81
C MET A 41 -7.18 2.33 -5.16
N ALA A 42 -7.24 2.40 -3.83
CA ALA A 42 -8.35 3.01 -3.13
C ALA A 42 -8.51 4.49 -3.49
N GLU A 43 -7.39 5.22 -3.61
CA GLU A 43 -7.38 6.60 -4.09
C GLU A 43 -7.78 6.73 -5.58
N GLU A 44 -7.34 5.81 -6.45
CA GLU A 44 -7.77 5.83 -7.87
C GLU A 44 -9.28 5.57 -8.01
N PHE A 45 -9.83 4.66 -7.20
CA PHE A 45 -11.27 4.38 -7.21
C PHE A 45 -12.11 5.51 -6.61
N SER A 46 -11.55 6.35 -5.72
CA SER A 46 -12.27 7.52 -5.23
C SER A 46 -12.38 8.65 -6.26
N LYS A 47 -11.59 8.58 -7.34
CA LYS A 47 -11.58 9.58 -8.42
C LYS A 47 -12.53 9.17 -9.57
N PRO A 48 -12.92 10.12 -10.44
CA PRO A 48 -13.66 9.79 -11.66
C PRO A 48 -12.88 8.79 -12.54
N PRO A 49 -13.56 7.84 -13.22
CA PRO A 49 -15.01 7.72 -13.38
C PRO A 49 -15.72 6.91 -12.27
N TYR A 50 -14.98 6.36 -11.31
CA TYR A 50 -15.52 5.38 -10.36
C TYR A 50 -16.22 6.04 -9.17
N SER A 51 -15.63 7.11 -8.62
CA SER A 51 -16.16 7.87 -7.47
C SER A 51 -16.61 6.98 -6.30
N ARG A 52 -15.88 5.89 -6.04
CA ARG A 52 -16.16 4.91 -4.98
C ARG A 52 -15.41 5.27 -3.72
N ASN A 53 -16.13 5.41 -2.62
CA ASN A 53 -15.51 5.55 -1.30
C ASN A 53 -15.26 4.16 -0.69
N ILE A 54 -13.99 3.81 -0.52
CA ILE A 54 -13.55 2.54 0.09
C ILE A 54 -13.45 2.62 1.62
N GLY A 55 -13.66 3.80 2.20
CA GLY A 55 -13.69 4.00 3.66
C GLY A 55 -12.31 4.16 4.29
N ILE A 56 -11.29 4.54 3.51
CA ILE A 56 -9.98 4.95 4.03
C ILE A 56 -10.17 6.29 4.75
N PRO A 57 -9.80 6.42 6.04
CA PRO A 57 -9.84 7.70 6.75
C PRO A 57 -8.95 8.74 6.06
N GLU A 58 -9.36 10.00 6.08
CA GLU A 58 -8.65 11.09 5.40
C GLU A 58 -7.17 11.16 5.81
N GLU A 59 -6.90 11.02 7.11
CA GLU A 59 -5.54 10.99 7.69
C GLU A 59 -4.64 9.88 7.14
N TYR A 60 -5.21 8.79 6.63
CA TYR A 60 -4.47 7.62 6.11
C TYR A 60 -4.55 7.47 4.60
N THR A 61 -4.89 8.53 3.87
CA THR A 61 -4.93 8.51 2.41
C THR A 61 -3.53 8.38 1.79
N TRP A 62 -3.47 7.89 0.55
CA TRP A 62 -2.24 7.80 -0.23
C TRP A 62 -1.56 9.18 -0.37
N ASP A 63 -2.32 10.24 -0.62
CA ASP A 63 -1.80 11.60 -0.69
C ASP A 63 -1.18 12.08 0.63
N ASN A 64 -1.75 11.74 1.79
CA ASN A 64 -1.17 12.07 3.09
C ASN A 64 0.12 11.28 3.36
N LEU A 65 0.14 9.98 3.05
CA LEU A 65 1.33 9.14 3.19
C LEU A 65 2.50 9.67 2.34
N LYS A 66 2.23 10.05 1.09
CA LYS A 66 3.23 10.63 0.16
C LYS A 66 3.81 11.96 0.60
N GLN A 67 3.20 12.68 1.54
CA GLN A 67 3.71 13.96 2.03
C GLN A 67 4.73 13.77 3.18
N GLN A 68 4.68 12.63 3.88
CA GLN A 68 5.58 12.32 4.99
C GLN A 68 6.97 11.90 4.49
N ARG A 69 8.02 12.14 5.30
CA ARG A 69 9.41 11.77 4.98
C ARG A 69 10.12 11.23 6.22
N GLY A 70 11.17 10.43 6.00
CA GLY A 70 12.05 9.96 7.08
C GLY A 70 11.30 9.26 8.23
N ALA A 71 11.62 9.62 9.46
CA ALA A 71 11.02 9.02 10.66
C ALA A 71 9.50 9.25 10.75
N GLU A 72 9.00 10.38 10.27
CA GLU A 72 7.57 10.68 10.27
C GLU A 72 6.80 9.72 9.36
N LEU A 73 7.38 9.39 8.20
CA LEU A 73 6.80 8.40 7.29
C LEU A 73 6.71 7.02 7.95
N ASP A 74 7.76 6.58 8.63
CA ASP A 74 7.76 5.27 9.33
C ASP A 74 6.68 5.21 10.42
N ILE A 75 6.61 6.24 11.26
CA ILE A 75 5.61 6.33 12.34
C ILE A 75 4.19 6.37 11.75
N HIS A 76 3.98 7.20 10.73
CA HIS A 76 2.68 7.37 10.11
C HIS A 76 2.21 6.09 9.42
N TYR A 77 3.12 5.43 8.69
CA TYR A 77 2.80 4.19 8.00
C TYR A 77 2.47 3.04 8.98
N LYS A 78 3.20 2.92 10.09
CA LYS A 78 2.88 1.96 11.17
C LYS A 78 1.46 2.19 11.72
N LYS A 79 1.11 3.43 12.02
CA LYS A 79 -0.24 3.79 12.51
C LYS A 79 -1.31 3.50 11.47
N LEU A 80 -1.05 3.81 10.20
CA LEU A 80 -1.96 3.51 9.10
C LEU A 80 -2.28 2.01 9.03
N LEU A 81 -1.26 1.15 9.05
CA LEU A 81 -1.46 -0.30 9.00
C LEU A 81 -2.27 -0.80 10.20
N GLU A 82 -1.94 -0.31 11.39
CA GLU A 82 -2.64 -0.66 12.63
C GLU A 82 -4.13 -0.24 12.59
N GLU A 83 -4.41 1.01 12.24
CA GLU A 83 -5.77 1.56 12.26
C GLU A 83 -6.65 0.98 11.16
N LEU A 84 -6.09 0.72 9.97
CA LEU A 84 -6.83 0.03 8.90
C LEU A 84 -7.11 -1.43 9.28
N GLY A 85 -6.18 -2.10 9.97
CA GLY A 85 -6.36 -3.46 10.48
C GLY A 85 -7.47 -3.58 11.55
N LYS A 86 -7.79 -2.50 12.25
CA LYS A 86 -8.90 -2.43 13.23
C LYS A 86 -10.27 -2.16 12.60
N LYS A 87 -10.34 -1.76 11.32
CA LYS A 87 -11.62 -1.44 10.66
C LYS A 87 -12.46 -2.71 10.46
N PRO A 88 -13.79 -2.62 10.50
CA PRO A 88 -14.65 -3.75 10.12
C PRO A 88 -14.60 -3.99 8.60
N GLY A 89 -15.00 -5.19 8.19
CA GLY A 89 -15.16 -5.55 6.78
C GLY A 89 -13.83 -5.72 6.02
N MET A 90 -13.84 -5.34 4.74
CA MET A 90 -12.73 -5.60 3.81
C MET A 90 -11.39 -5.00 4.28
N LEU A 91 -11.41 -3.78 4.83
CA LEU A 91 -10.18 -3.11 5.28
C LEU A 91 -9.51 -3.89 6.42
N GLY A 92 -10.27 -4.28 7.45
CA GLY A 92 -9.71 -5.09 8.53
C GLY A 92 -9.20 -6.45 8.07
N GLN A 93 -9.84 -7.06 7.07
CA GLN A 93 -9.38 -8.34 6.51
C GLN A 93 -8.06 -8.21 5.74
N ILE A 94 -7.89 -7.13 4.97
CA ILE A 94 -6.68 -6.88 4.18
C ILE A 94 -5.50 -6.49 5.08
N PHE A 95 -5.75 -5.66 6.09
CA PHE A 95 -4.71 -5.13 6.97
C PHE A 95 -4.62 -5.91 8.31
N LEU A 96 -5.22 -7.10 8.39
CA LEU A 96 -5.25 -7.87 9.62
C LEU A 96 -3.83 -8.22 10.08
N LYS A 97 -3.43 -7.71 11.24
CA LYS A 97 -2.07 -7.88 11.80
C LYS A 97 -0.94 -7.39 10.88
N ALA A 98 -1.25 -6.46 9.97
CA ALA A 98 -0.25 -5.80 9.15
C ALA A 98 0.79 -5.11 10.04
N GLN A 99 2.07 -5.28 9.71
CA GLN A 99 3.19 -4.66 10.42
C GLN A 99 4.17 -4.08 9.42
N ASN A 100 4.75 -2.92 9.73
CA ASN A 100 5.87 -2.42 8.96
C ASN A 100 7.11 -3.29 9.22
N LYS A 101 7.83 -3.69 8.16
CA LYS A 101 8.99 -4.61 8.21
C LYS A 101 10.28 -3.88 7.84
#